data_AF-A0A966I3I4-F1
#
_entry.id   AF-A0A966I3I4-F1
#
_cell.length_a   1.000
_cell.length_b   1.000
_cell.length_c   1.000
_cell.angle_alpha   90.00
_cell.angle_beta   90.00
_cell.angle_gamma   90.00
#
_symmetry.space_group_name_H-M   'P 1'
#
loop_
_entity.id
_entity.type
_entity.pdbx_description
1 polymer ?
#
loop_
_entity_poly.entity_id
_entity_poly.type
_entity_poly.pdbx_seq_one_letter_code
_entity_poly.pdbx_strand_id
1 'polypeptide(L)'
;MTPPPRIRKSLVVATLLAVGAVVVLAWQTPTAIALAVVPLLYTVPLFVWLDRLEPEPRAMRWNAFFWGAGISVLVASFFNDLTSASVGVAAAAVISAPISEEIMKTLGISSAAKRRHIDSPLDGAVYAGYVGLGFAAVENIIYFSEAISEDALGITFVLRGLFSPLAHPY
;
A
#
# COMPACT_ATOMS: atom_id res chain seq x y z
N MET A 1 22.01 -24.42 -7.86
CA MET A 1 21.40 -23.24 -8.50
C MET A 1 20.06 -22.99 -7.84
N THR A 2 19.84 -21.81 -7.25
CA THR A 2 18.51 -21.43 -6.74
C THR A 2 17.60 -21.13 -7.93
N PRO A 3 16.35 -21.59 -7.95
CA PRO A 3 15.42 -21.32 -9.04
C PRO A 3 15.14 -19.81 -9.14
N PRO A 4 14.89 -19.27 -10.36
CA PRO A 4 14.60 -17.86 -10.54
C PRO A 4 13.36 -17.46 -9.72
N PRO A 5 13.35 -16.24 -9.14
CA PRO A 5 12.22 -15.79 -8.35
C PRO A 5 10.95 -15.73 -9.20
N ARG A 6 9.83 -16.19 -8.64
CA ARG A 6 8.50 -16.20 -9.28
C ARG A 6 7.54 -15.35 -8.48
N ILE A 7 6.54 -14.80 -9.17
CA ILE A 7 5.42 -14.10 -8.54
C ILE A 7 4.59 -15.14 -7.76
N ARG A 8 4.29 -14.84 -6.49
CA ARG A 8 3.52 -15.74 -5.63
C ARG A 8 2.03 -15.61 -5.96
N LYS A 9 1.41 -16.71 -6.39
CA LYS A 9 -0.01 -16.74 -6.75
C LYS A 9 -0.93 -16.30 -5.60
N SER A 10 -0.57 -16.62 -4.35
CA SER A 10 -1.33 -16.19 -3.17
C SER A 10 -1.40 -14.66 -3.02
N LEU A 11 -0.33 -13.93 -3.37
CA LEU A 11 -0.32 -12.46 -3.32
C LEU A 11 -1.22 -11.84 -4.39
N VAL A 12 -1.23 -12.44 -5.59
CA VAL A 12 -2.13 -12.02 -6.66
C VAL A 12 -3.58 -12.21 -6.24
N VAL A 13 -3.92 -13.37 -5.67
CA VAL A 13 -5.28 -13.63 -5.16
C VAL A 13 -5.67 -12.64 -4.06
N ALA A 14 -4.79 -12.40 -3.08
CA ALA A 14 -5.04 -11.42 -2.02
C ALA A 14 -5.26 -10.00 -2.58
N THR A 15 -4.47 -9.59 -3.58
CA THR A 15 -4.63 -8.29 -4.24
C THR A 15 -5.96 -8.21 -4.97
N LEU A 16 -6.36 -9.26 -5.71
CA LEU A 16 -7.65 -9.29 -6.40
C LEU A 16 -8.83 -9.20 -5.42
N LEU A 17 -8.73 -9.84 -4.26
CA LEU A 17 -9.72 -9.73 -3.20
C LEU A 17 -9.79 -8.31 -2.64
N ALA A 18 -8.64 -7.69 -2.35
CA ALA A 18 -8.57 -6.32 -1.86
C ALA A 18 -9.16 -5.31 -2.87
N VAL A 19 -8.76 -5.40 -4.13
CA VAL A 19 -9.29 -4.56 -5.21
C VAL A 19 -10.78 -4.80 -5.41
N GLY A 20 -11.23 -6.05 -5.39
CA GLY A 20 -12.65 -6.38 -5.48
C GLY A 20 -13.48 -5.76 -4.35
N ALA A 21 -13.02 -5.87 -3.11
CA ALA A 21 -13.67 -5.25 -1.95
C ALA A 21 -13.73 -3.72 -2.09
N VAL A 22 -12.62 -3.09 -2.48
CA VAL A 22 -12.53 -1.64 -2.65
C VAL A 22 -13.37 -1.13 -3.82
N VAL A 23 -13.47 -1.86 -4.92
CA VAL A 23 -14.37 -1.52 -6.04
C VAL A 23 -15.83 -1.57 -5.61
N VAL A 24 -16.20 -2.54 -4.77
CA VAL A 24 -17.55 -2.61 -4.19
C VAL A 24 -17.82 -1.43 -3.27
N LEU A 25 -16.86 -1.07 -2.40
CA LEU A 25 -16.97 0.10 -1.52
C LEU A 25 -17.08 1.41 -2.31
N ALA A 26 -16.26 1.57 -3.35
CA ALA A 26 -16.20 2.78 -4.17
C ALA A 26 -17.26 2.80 -5.29
N TRP A 27 -18.22 1.88 -5.31
CA TRP A 27 -19.25 1.80 -6.35
C TRP A 27 -20.06 3.10 -6.47
N GLN A 28 -20.31 3.78 -5.35
CA GLN A 28 -21.04 5.05 -5.31
C GLN A 28 -20.14 6.28 -5.51
N THR A 29 -18.82 6.10 -5.48
CA THR A 29 -17.80 7.15 -5.52
C THR A 29 -16.72 6.82 -6.56
N PRO A 30 -17.08 6.55 -7.85
CA PRO A 30 -16.11 6.10 -8.86
C PRO A 30 -14.98 7.12 -9.12
N THR A 31 -15.21 8.40 -8.81
CA THR A 31 -14.19 9.46 -8.85
C THR A 31 -13.05 9.21 -7.87
N ALA A 32 -13.28 8.53 -6.74
CA ALA A 32 -12.24 8.13 -5.78
C ALA A 32 -11.17 7.26 -6.44
N ILE A 33 -11.58 6.35 -7.33
CA ILE A 33 -10.66 5.46 -8.07
C ILE A 33 -9.76 6.29 -8.98
N ALA A 34 -10.32 7.25 -9.72
CA ALA A 34 -9.55 8.13 -10.59
C ALA A 34 -8.55 8.99 -9.79
N LEU A 35 -8.99 9.53 -8.65
CA LEU A 35 -8.14 10.35 -7.78
C LEU A 35 -7.03 9.53 -7.11
N ALA A 36 -7.27 8.27 -6.76
CA ALA A 36 -6.27 7.37 -6.19
C ALA A 36 -5.09 7.09 -7.14
N VAL A 37 -5.29 7.24 -8.44
CA VAL A 37 -4.22 7.10 -9.44
C VAL A 37 -3.28 8.31 -9.45
N VAL A 38 -3.77 9.52 -9.15
CA VAL A 38 -2.97 10.76 -9.26
C VAL A 38 -1.68 10.72 -8.43
N PRO A 39 -1.70 10.29 -7.14
CA PRO A 39 -0.48 10.11 -6.35
C PRO A 39 0.53 9.14 -6.97
N LEU A 40 0.04 8.10 -7.64
CA LEU A 40 0.87 7.08 -8.26
C LEU A 40 1.59 7.59 -9.51
N LEU A 41 1.02 8.59 -10.20
CA LEU A 41 1.59 9.13 -11.44
C LEU A 41 2.98 9.74 -11.26
N TYR A 42 3.30 10.24 -10.07
CA TYR A 42 4.63 10.79 -9.79
C TYR A 42 5.47 9.90 -8.86
N THR A 43 4.85 9.16 -7.94
CA THR A 43 5.59 8.25 -7.04
C THR A 43 6.12 7.01 -7.75
N VAL A 44 5.35 6.42 -8.68
CA VAL A 44 5.82 5.24 -9.44
C VAL A 44 7.07 5.58 -10.26
N PRO A 45 7.11 6.67 -11.07
CA PRO A 45 8.33 7.06 -11.77
C PRO A 45 9.52 7.32 -10.84
N LEU A 46 9.28 7.93 -9.67
CA LEU A 46 10.33 8.19 -8.68
C LEU A 46 10.97 6.90 -8.18
N PHE A 47 10.17 5.90 -7.78
CA PHE A 47 10.70 4.61 -7.33
C PHE A 47 11.29 3.78 -8.47
N VAL A 48 10.76 3.88 -9.68
CA VAL A 48 11.37 3.26 -10.87
C VAL A 48 12.73 3.91 -11.18
N TRP A 49 12.88 5.21 -10.94
CA TRP A 49 14.18 5.88 -11.07
C TRP A 49 15.15 5.44 -9.97
N LEU A 50 14.69 5.33 -8.72
CA LEU A 50 15.50 4.83 -7.61
C LEU A 50 16.00 3.39 -7.84
N ASP A 51 15.12 2.50 -8.31
CA ASP A 51 15.43 1.10 -8.66
C ASP A 51 16.44 0.97 -9.82
N ARG A 52 16.72 2.04 -10.58
CA ARG A 52 17.79 1.98 -11.61
C ARG A 52 19.19 2.04 -11.03
N LEU A 53 19.34 2.51 -9.79
CA LEU A 53 20.63 2.60 -9.11
C LEU A 53 21.17 1.19 -8.79
N GLU A 54 20.32 0.32 -8.27
CA GLU A 54 20.61 -1.10 -7.99
C GLU A 54 19.41 -1.96 -8.45
N PRO A 55 19.41 -2.47 -9.70
CA PRO A 55 18.22 -3.10 -10.29
C PRO A 55 17.80 -4.42 -9.64
N GLU A 56 16.60 -4.43 -9.07
CA GLU A 56 16.04 -5.62 -8.43
C GLU A 56 15.31 -6.57 -9.41
N PRO A 57 15.31 -7.90 -9.16
CA PRO A 57 14.57 -8.86 -9.95
C PRO A 57 13.08 -8.52 -10.01
N ARG A 58 12.51 -8.41 -11.22
CA ARG A 58 11.12 -7.99 -11.45
C ARG A 58 10.09 -8.75 -10.62
N ALA A 59 10.28 -10.06 -10.43
CA ALA A 59 9.37 -10.89 -9.66
C ALA A 59 9.32 -10.50 -8.18
N MET A 60 10.43 -10.04 -7.59
CA MET A 60 10.48 -9.60 -6.20
C MET A 60 9.78 -8.25 -6.03
N ARG A 61 9.97 -7.32 -6.97
CA ARG A 61 9.26 -6.03 -7.02
C ARG A 61 7.74 -6.21 -7.07
N TRP A 62 7.26 -7.10 -7.94
CA TRP A 62 5.83 -7.41 -8.01
C TRP A 62 5.31 -8.11 -6.75
N ASN A 63 6.10 -8.98 -6.13
CA ASN A 63 5.71 -9.58 -4.85
C ASN A 63 5.59 -8.52 -3.74
N ALA A 64 6.51 -7.55 -3.67
CA ALA A 64 6.43 -6.42 -2.74
C ALA A 64 5.17 -5.59 -2.99
N PHE A 65 4.93 -5.20 -4.24
CA PHE A 65 3.73 -4.46 -4.64
C PHE A 65 2.43 -5.19 -4.27
N PHE A 66 2.30 -6.47 -4.64
CA PHE A 66 1.11 -7.27 -4.33
C PHE A 66 0.95 -7.59 -2.84
N TRP A 67 2.04 -7.60 -2.08
CA TRP A 67 1.94 -7.68 -0.63
C TRP A 67 1.27 -6.42 -0.07
N GLY A 68 1.75 -5.24 -0.47
CA GLY A 68 1.18 -3.96 -0.07
C GLY A 68 -0.29 -3.82 -0.48
N ALA A 69 -0.59 -4.02 -1.76
CA ALA A 69 -1.92 -3.86 -2.34
C ALA A 69 -2.94 -4.92 -1.85
N GLY A 70 -2.47 -6.11 -1.48
CA GLY A 70 -3.32 -7.21 -1.05
C GLY A 70 -3.31 -7.39 0.45
N ILE A 71 -2.29 -8.11 0.94
CA ILE A 71 -2.23 -8.58 2.32
C ILE A 71 -2.19 -7.40 3.31
N SER A 72 -1.36 -6.39 3.06
CA SER A 72 -1.20 -5.29 4.02
C SER A 72 -2.49 -4.52 4.22
N VAL A 73 -3.16 -4.08 3.14
CA VAL A 73 -4.44 -3.37 3.26
C VAL A 73 -5.49 -4.23 3.93
N LEU A 74 -5.69 -5.48 3.47
CA LEU A 74 -6.73 -6.36 4.04
C LEU A 74 -6.55 -6.59 5.55
N VAL A 75 -5.33 -6.86 5.98
CA VAL A 75 -5.04 -7.14 7.39
C VAL A 75 -5.10 -5.87 8.23
N ALA A 76 -4.54 -4.75 7.75
CA ALA A 76 -4.61 -3.47 8.45
C ALA A 76 -6.05 -3.00 8.62
N SER A 77 -6.86 -3.03 7.56
CA SER A 77 -8.29 -2.69 7.63
C SER A 77 -9.04 -3.58 8.63
N PHE A 78 -8.80 -4.90 8.62
CA PHE A 78 -9.43 -5.81 9.58
C PHE A 78 -9.12 -5.46 11.04
N PHE A 79 -7.85 -5.18 11.36
CA PHE A 79 -7.47 -4.79 12.73
C PHE A 79 -8.02 -3.41 13.11
N ASN A 80 -8.05 -2.48 12.16
CA ASN A 80 -8.64 -1.16 12.36
C ASN A 80 -10.14 -1.26 12.68
N ASP A 81 -10.89 -2.08 11.92
CA ASP A 81 -12.33 -2.31 12.14
C ASP A 81 -12.59 -2.98 13.50
N LEU A 82 -11.79 -3.99 13.86
CA LEU A 82 -11.91 -4.66 15.16
C LEU A 82 -11.65 -3.68 16.32
N THR A 83 -10.66 -2.80 16.16
CA THR A 83 -10.34 -1.77 17.17
C THR A 83 -11.43 -0.72 17.23
N SER A 84 -11.98 -0.31 16.08
CA SER A 84 -13.07 0.65 15.98
C SER A 84 -14.31 0.14 16.72
N ALA A 85 -14.65 -1.15 16.57
CA ALA A 85 -15.78 -1.77 17.24
C ALA A 85 -15.58 -1.97 18.76
N SER A 86 -14.34 -2.06 19.25
CA SER A 86 -14.04 -2.40 20.65
C SER A 86 -13.62 -1.20 21.51
N VAL A 87 -12.83 -0.28 20.94
CA VAL A 87 -12.21 0.86 21.63
C VAL A 87 -12.70 2.20 21.06
N GLY A 88 -13.29 2.20 19.86
CA GLY A 88 -13.89 3.37 19.22
C GLY A 88 -13.08 3.90 18.03
N VAL A 89 -13.78 4.62 17.14
CA VAL A 89 -13.27 5.10 15.84
C VAL A 89 -12.00 5.95 15.98
N ALA A 90 -11.95 6.85 16.97
CA ALA A 90 -10.81 7.73 17.17
C ALA A 90 -9.52 6.95 17.55
N ALA A 91 -9.63 5.95 18.42
CA ALA A 91 -8.50 5.11 18.80
C ALA A 91 -8.05 4.22 17.64
N ALA A 92 -8.99 3.71 16.84
CA ALA A 92 -8.69 2.95 15.64
C ALA A 92 -7.88 3.80 14.66
N ALA A 93 -8.38 4.99 14.29
CA ALA A 93 -7.74 5.88 13.32
C ALA A 93 -6.36 6.40 13.75
N VAL A 94 -6.15 6.71 15.04
CA VAL A 94 -4.91 7.34 15.51
C VAL A 94 -3.85 6.32 15.96
N ILE A 95 -4.27 5.14 16.43
CA ILE A 95 -3.37 4.15 17.03
C ILE A 95 -3.33 2.88 16.19
N SER A 96 -4.50 2.27 15.95
CA SER A 96 -4.56 0.95 15.30
C SER A 96 -4.14 0.99 13.85
N ALA A 97 -4.67 1.95 13.08
CA ALA A 97 -4.33 2.14 11.68
C ALA A 97 -2.81 2.32 11.50
N PRO A 98 -2.15 3.36 12.06
CA PRO A 98 -0.71 3.54 11.86
C PRO A 98 0.13 2.31 12.28
N ILE A 99 -0.18 1.68 13.41
CA ILE A 99 0.60 0.53 13.89
C ILE A 99 0.40 -0.68 12.98
N SER A 100 -0.84 -1.01 12.64
CA SER A 100 -1.15 -2.20 11.83
C SER A 100 -0.64 -2.05 10.40
N GLU A 101 -0.77 -0.87 9.81
CA GLU A 101 -0.25 -0.55 8.49
C GLU A 101 1.26 -0.74 8.42
N GLU A 102 2.00 -0.14 9.36
CA GLU A 102 3.46 -0.17 9.37
C GLU A 102 4.02 -1.56 9.62
N ILE A 103 3.41 -2.31 10.55
CA ILE A 103 3.78 -3.71 10.80
C ILE A 103 3.59 -4.52 9.52
N MET A 104 2.44 -4.39 8.85
CA MET A 104 2.12 -5.20 7.69
C MET A 104 2.98 -4.85 6.47
N LYS A 105 3.28 -3.57 6.25
CA LYS A 105 4.21 -3.13 5.20
C LYS A 105 5.62 -3.63 5.45
N THR A 106 6.11 -3.52 6.70
CA THR A 106 7.44 -4.02 7.10
C THR A 106 7.55 -5.53 6.88
N LEU A 107 6.51 -6.29 7.20
CA LEU A 107 6.45 -7.72 6.89
C LEU A 107 6.51 -7.99 5.39
N GLY A 108 5.94 -7.12 4.56
CA GLY A 108 6.03 -7.17 3.11
C GLY A 108 7.46 -7.06 2.59
N ILE A 109 8.23 -6.12 3.15
CA ILE A 109 9.64 -5.93 2.84
C ILE A 109 10.41 -7.21 3.15
N SER A 110 10.26 -7.73 4.36
CA SER A 110 10.96 -8.96 4.79
C SER A 110 10.56 -10.20 3.96
N SER A 111 9.30 -10.27 3.54
CA SER A 111 8.75 -11.34 2.71
C SER A 111 9.26 -11.28 1.27
N ALA A 112 9.44 -10.08 0.71
CA ALA A 112 9.98 -9.84 -0.63
C ALA A 112 11.50 -10.09 -0.67
N ALA A 113 12.23 -9.60 0.33
CA ALA A 113 13.69 -9.68 0.46
C ALA A 113 14.27 -11.10 0.58
N LYS A 114 13.45 -12.10 0.92
CA LYS A 114 13.82 -13.52 1.00
C LYS A 114 15.22 -13.77 1.62
N ARG A 115 15.49 -13.27 2.82
CA ARG A 115 16.70 -13.50 3.67
C ARG A 115 18.10 -13.35 3.04
N ARG A 116 18.28 -13.13 1.73
CA ARG A 116 19.59 -13.13 1.05
C ARG A 116 19.72 -12.15 -0.14
N HIS A 117 18.85 -11.16 -0.25
CA HIS A 117 18.85 -10.18 -1.35
C HIS A 117 18.55 -8.75 -0.84
N ILE A 118 18.86 -8.44 0.41
CA ILE A 118 19.07 -7.04 0.81
C ILE A 118 20.55 -6.98 1.05
N ASP A 119 21.27 -6.59 0.01
CA ASP A 119 22.72 -6.48 0.03
C ASP A 119 23.12 -5.04 0.36
N SER A 120 22.22 -4.07 0.16
CA SER A 120 22.38 -2.68 0.53
C SER A 120 21.14 -2.07 1.23
N PRO A 121 21.30 -0.95 1.97
CA PRO A 121 20.15 -0.17 2.46
C PRO A 121 19.24 0.35 1.35
N LEU A 122 19.77 0.54 0.14
CA LEU A 122 19.01 1.00 -1.02
C LEU A 122 18.00 -0.07 -1.48
N ASP A 123 18.38 -1.35 -1.49
CA ASP A 123 17.48 -2.46 -1.80
C ASP A 123 16.27 -2.46 -0.85
N GLY A 124 16.54 -2.27 0.45
CA GLY A 124 15.50 -2.13 1.46
C GLY A 124 14.54 -0.99 1.17
N ALA A 125 15.06 0.17 0.77
CA ALA A 125 14.26 1.34 0.39
C ALA A 125 13.45 1.12 -0.88
N VAL A 126 13.99 0.42 -1.88
CA VAL A 126 13.28 0.04 -3.11
C VAL A 126 12.13 -0.92 -2.80
N TYR A 127 12.36 -1.94 -1.98
CA TYR A 127 11.31 -2.87 -1.54
C TYR A 127 10.23 -2.16 -0.70
N ALA A 128 10.63 -1.31 0.25
CA ALA A 128 9.71 -0.47 1.02
C ALA A 128 8.85 0.38 0.08
N GLY A 129 9.47 1.01 -0.91
CA GLY A 129 8.79 1.77 -1.96
C GLY A 129 7.73 0.97 -2.70
N TYR A 130 8.06 -0.21 -3.19
CA TYR A 130 7.09 -1.06 -3.89
C TYR A 130 5.95 -1.53 -2.99
N VAL A 131 6.22 -1.88 -1.72
CA VAL A 131 5.17 -2.22 -0.76
C VAL A 131 4.26 -1.01 -0.50
N GLY A 132 4.84 0.16 -0.23
CA GLY A 132 4.10 1.41 0.00
C GLY A 132 3.26 1.83 -1.21
N LEU A 133 3.80 1.72 -2.43
CA LEU A 133 3.07 1.99 -3.67
C LEU A 133 1.84 1.09 -3.83
N GLY A 134 1.99 -0.22 -3.57
CA GLY A 134 0.88 -1.16 -3.64
C GLY A 134 -0.19 -0.84 -2.59
N PHE A 135 0.25 -0.59 -1.36
CA PHE A 135 -0.63 -0.22 -0.25
C PHE A 135 -1.42 1.06 -0.56
N ALA A 136 -0.73 2.13 -0.94
CA ALA A 136 -1.33 3.41 -1.30
C ALA A 136 -2.30 3.31 -2.49
N ALA A 137 -2.02 2.43 -3.46
CA ALA A 137 -2.89 2.26 -4.63
C ALA A 137 -4.30 1.78 -4.27
N VAL A 138 -4.43 0.94 -3.24
CA VAL A 138 -5.72 0.40 -2.79
C VAL A 138 -6.30 1.27 -1.69
N GLU A 139 -5.47 1.68 -0.74
CA GLU A 139 -5.92 2.43 0.44
C GLU A 139 -6.43 3.83 0.10
N ASN A 140 -5.80 4.54 -0.87
CA ASN A 140 -6.28 5.86 -1.26
C ASN A 140 -7.71 5.85 -1.81
N ILE A 141 -8.16 4.75 -2.40
CA ILE A 141 -9.53 4.63 -2.87
C ILE A 141 -10.50 4.63 -1.68
N ILE A 142 -10.16 3.93 -0.59
CA ILE A 142 -10.97 3.89 0.64
C ILE A 142 -11.08 5.30 1.23
N TYR A 143 -9.95 5.95 1.49
CA TYR A 143 -9.93 7.30 2.08
C TYR A 143 -10.61 8.34 1.21
N PHE A 144 -10.45 8.29 -0.12
CA PHE A 144 -11.12 9.25 -1.01
C PHE A 144 -12.61 8.97 -1.13
N SER A 145 -13.03 7.71 -1.07
CA SER A 145 -14.46 7.36 -1.03
C SER A 145 -15.14 7.87 0.24
N GLU A 146 -14.50 7.71 1.40
CA GLU A 146 -14.97 8.24 2.68
C GLU A 146 -15.00 9.78 2.66
N ALA A 147 -13.91 10.42 2.21
CA ALA A 147 -13.85 11.87 2.14
C ALA A 147 -14.86 12.50 1.17
N ILE A 148 -15.26 11.81 0.10
CA ILE A 148 -16.37 12.24 -0.75
C ILE A 148 -17.70 12.20 0.01
N SER A 149 -17.91 11.14 0.80
CA SER A 149 -19.14 10.95 1.57
C SER A 149 -19.28 11.96 2.71
N GLU A 150 -18.16 12.45 3.24
CA GLU A 150 -18.08 13.42 4.34
C GLU A 150 -17.88 14.87 3.88
N ASP A 151 -17.91 15.16 2.57
CA ASP A 151 -17.63 16.48 1.98
C ASP A 151 -16.26 17.06 2.38
N ALA A 152 -15.28 16.19 2.63
CA ALA A 152 -13.92 16.52 3.06
C ALA A 152 -12.85 16.25 1.98
N LEU A 153 -13.27 15.97 0.73
CA LEU A 153 -12.38 15.52 -0.34
C LEU A 153 -11.19 16.45 -0.59
N GLY A 154 -11.41 17.77 -0.62
CA GLY A 154 -10.37 18.72 -1.00
C GLY A 154 -9.15 18.67 -0.07
N ILE A 155 -9.38 18.70 1.24
CA ILE A 155 -8.30 18.65 2.23
C ILE A 155 -7.64 17.26 2.27
N THR A 156 -8.44 16.19 2.22
CA THR A 156 -7.93 14.81 2.21
C THR A 156 -7.07 14.56 0.97
N PHE A 157 -7.51 14.98 -0.21
CA PHE A 157 -6.75 14.79 -1.44
C PHE A 157 -5.43 15.54 -1.44
N VAL A 158 -5.39 16.78 -0.93
CA VAL A 158 -4.15 17.56 -0.88
C VAL A 158 -3.17 16.95 0.13
N LEU A 159 -3.59 16.74 1.38
CA LEU A 159 -2.71 16.26 2.44
C LEU A 159 -2.28 14.82 2.19
N ARG A 160 -3.24 13.94 1.86
CA ARG A 160 -2.99 12.52 1.69
C ARG A 160 -2.53 12.16 0.29
N GLY A 161 -3.14 12.74 -0.74
CA GLY A 161 -2.83 12.41 -2.13
C GLY A 161 -1.54 13.03 -2.63
N LEU A 162 -1.30 14.31 -2.34
CA LEU A 162 -0.15 15.03 -2.91
C LEU A 162 1.06 15.05 -1.97
N PHE A 163 0.84 15.25 -0.67
CA PHE A 163 1.94 15.42 0.28
C PHE A 163 2.37 14.11 0.94
N SER A 164 1.44 13.31 1.47
CA SER A 164 1.76 12.07 2.19
C SER A 164 2.71 11.12 1.44
N PRO A 165 2.64 10.95 0.10
CA PRO A 165 3.54 10.03 -0.59
C PRO A 165 5.00 10.46 -0.66
N LEU A 166 5.28 11.74 -0.36
CA LEU A 166 6.64 12.29 -0.29
C LEU A 166 7.02 12.71 1.13
N ALA A 167 6.04 12.95 2.00
CA ALA A 167 6.24 13.51 3.34
C ALA A 167 6.26 12.47 4.47
N HIS A 168 5.80 11.24 4.22
CA HIS A 168 5.77 10.17 5.22
C HIS A 168 6.67 8.99 4.83
N PRO A 169 7.54 8.48 5.72
CA PRO A 169 7.97 7.09 5.63
C PRO A 169 6.77 6.21 6.01
N TYR A 170 6.37 5.34 5.09
CA TYR A 170 5.43 4.24 5.26
C TYR A 170 6.14 2.95 5.73
#